data_AF-N4WHD2-F1
#
_entry.id   AF-N4WHD2-F1
#
_cell.length_a   1.000
_cell.length_b   1.000
_cell.length_c   1.000
_cell.angle_alpha   90.00
_cell.angle_beta   90.00
_cell.angle_gamma   90.00
#
_symmetry.space_group_name_H-M   'P 1'
#
loop_
_entity.id
_entity.type
_entity.pdbx_description
1 polymer ?
#
loop_
_entity_poly.entity_id
_entity_poly.type
_entity_poly.pdbx_seq_one_letter_code
_entity_poly.pdbx_strand_id
1 'polypeptide(L)' 'MAKQKNQPKPDDRSDNVEKLQEQVQHTIENLEEAHDTMQYASAEEKEKIVDKNRRREEAISGMRAEIKDEARDQKQ' A
#
# COMPACT_ATOMS: atom_id res chain seq x y z
N MET A 1 -32.53 -6.72 -33.15
CA MET A 1 -31.83 -7.07 -31.89
C MET A 1 -30.36 -6.72 -32.05
N ALA A 2 -29.91 -5.60 -31.49
CA ALA A 2 -28.51 -5.17 -31.57
C ALA A 2 -27.70 -5.91 -30.49
N LYS A 3 -26.74 -6.73 -30.90
CA LYS A 3 -25.80 -7.42 -30.01
C LYS A 3 -24.88 -6.37 -29.37
N GLN A 4 -25.15 -5.98 -28.14
CA GLN A 4 -24.18 -5.23 -27.33
C GLN A 4 -22.97 -6.13 -27.08
N LYS A 5 -21.84 -5.80 -27.70
CA LYS A 5 -20.54 -6.39 -27.39
C LYS A 5 -20.14 -5.85 -26.01
N ASN A 6 -20.30 -6.67 -24.97
CA ASN A 6 -19.70 -6.41 -23.66
C ASN A 6 -18.20 -6.66 -23.79
N GLN A 7 -17.45 -5.67 -24.27
CA GLN A 7 -16.00 -5.66 -24.14
C GLN A 7 -15.70 -5.06 -22.76
N PRO A 8 -14.99 -5.77 -21.87
CA PRO A 8 -14.50 -5.15 -20.64
C PRO A 8 -13.67 -3.92 -21.02
N LYS A 9 -13.86 -2.83 -20.26
CA LYS A 9 -13.06 -1.62 -20.45
C LYS A 9 -11.59 -2.00 -20.31
N PRO A 10 -10.67 -1.44 -21.12
CA PRO A 10 -9.25 -1.58 -20.87
C PRO A 10 -8.98 -1.11 -19.44
N ASP A 11 -8.24 -1.91 -18.66
CA ASP A 11 -7.82 -1.55 -17.32
C ASP A 11 -6.92 -0.31 -17.42
N ASP A 12 -7.39 0.80 -16.84
CA ASP A 12 -6.63 2.03 -16.79
C ASP A 12 -5.65 1.94 -15.62
N ARG A 13 -4.42 1.50 -15.92
CA ARG A 13 -3.34 1.34 -14.93
C ARG A 13 -2.50 2.62 -14.78
N SER A 14 -2.94 3.74 -15.36
CA SER A 14 -2.17 4.99 -15.34
C SER A 14 -2.02 5.56 -13.93
N ASP A 15 -3.02 5.36 -13.06
CA ASP A 15 -3.05 5.91 -11.69
C ASP A 15 -2.62 4.91 -10.60
N ASN A 16 -2.35 3.64 -10.96
CA ASN A 16 -1.99 2.60 -9.99
C ASN A 16 -0.68 2.92 -9.26
N VAL A 17 0.33 3.41 -9.98
CA VAL A 17 1.63 3.81 -9.39
C VAL A 17 1.44 4.94 -8.38
N GLU A 18 0.66 5.95 -8.72
CA GLU A 18 0.40 7.11 -7.85
C GLU A 18 -0.34 6.69 -6.58
N LYS A 19 -1.41 5.89 -6.71
CA LYS A 19 -2.16 5.35 -5.56
C LYS A 19 -1.30 4.50 -4.64
N LEU A 20 -0.47 3.61 -5.21
CA LEU A 20 0.42 2.77 -4.41
C LEU A 20 1.48 3.61 -3.69
N GLN A 21 2.03 4.63 -4.35
CA GLN A 21 2.96 5.57 -3.70
C GLN A 21 2.31 6.32 -2.54
N GLU A 22 1.08 6.79 -2.71
CA GLU A 22 0.29 7.44 -1.66
C GLU A 22 0.08 6.48 -0.47
N GLN A 23 -0.35 5.25 -0.74
CA GLN A 23 -0.55 4.23 0.30
C GLN A 23 0.74 3.87 1.04
N VAL A 24 1.88 3.80 0.35
CA VAL A 24 3.19 3.61 0.97
C VAL A 24 3.50 4.77 1.92
N GLN A 25 3.30 6.02 1.48
CA GLN A 25 3.56 7.20 2.29
C GLN A 25 2.67 7.21 3.55
N HIS A 26 1.36 7.02 3.39
CA HIS A 26 0.43 6.90 4.53
C HIS A 26 0.84 5.78 5.50
N THR A 27 1.31 4.64 4.98
CA THR A 27 1.71 3.51 5.83
C THR A 27 2.99 3.79 6.60
N ILE A 28 3.93 4.54 6.01
CA ILE A 28 5.16 5.00 6.67
C ILE A 28 4.82 6.01 7.78
N GLU A 29 3.96 6.99 7.51
CA GLU A 29 3.51 7.96 8.53
C GLU A 29 2.84 7.24 9.71
N ASN A 30 1.96 6.28 9.43
CA ASN A 30 1.33 5.44 10.44
C ASN A 30 2.34 4.59 11.25
N LEU A 31 3.49 4.24 10.68
CA LEU A 31 4.56 3.51 11.37
C LEU A 31 5.31 4.45 12.32
N GLU A 32 5.61 5.67 11.87
CA GLU A 32 6.28 6.70 12.67
C GLU A 32 5.39 7.16 13.84
N GLU A 33 4.13 7.47 13.60
CA GLU A 33 3.16 7.79 14.66
C GLU A 33 3.00 6.64 15.65
N ALA A 34 3.07 5.39 15.17
CA ALA A 34 3.02 4.22 16.04
C ALA A 34 4.25 4.11 16.95
N HIS A 35 5.43 4.58 16.51
CA HIS A 35 6.62 4.64 17.37
C HIS A 35 6.48 5.70 18.46
N ASP A 36 5.92 6.86 18.13
CA ASP A 36 5.68 7.94 19.10
C ASP A 36 4.65 7.53 20.16
N THR A 37 3.55 6.90 19.74
CA THR A 37 2.53 6.38 20.68
C THR A 37 3.07 5.26 21.57
N MET A 38 4.05 4.49 21.09
CA MET A 38 4.70 3.42 21.85
C MET A 38 5.40 3.95 23.11
N GLN A 39 5.84 5.22 23.12
CA GLN A 39 6.51 5.82 24.28
C GLN A 39 5.59 5.89 25.52
N TYR A 40 4.29 6.06 25.30
CA TYR A 40 3.28 6.21 26.35
C TYR A 40 2.47 4.92 26.60
N ALA A 41 2.67 3.90 25.77
CA ALA A 41 1.93 2.64 25.81
C ALA A 41 2.37 1.72 26.96
N SER A 42 1.43 0.94 27.50
CA SER A 42 1.72 -0.17 28.42
C SER A 42 2.48 -1.30 27.71
N ALA A 43 3.06 -2.23 28.48
CA ALA A 43 3.83 -3.34 27.91
C ALA A 43 3.02 -4.20 26.91
N GLU A 44 1.76 -4.49 27.22
CA GLU A 44 0.87 -5.25 26.33
C GLU A 44 0.53 -4.46 25.05
N GLU A 45 0.29 -3.15 25.17
CA GLU A 45 0.03 -2.30 24.01
C GLU A 45 1.27 -2.18 23.11
N LYS A 46 2.47 -2.12 23.70
CA LYS A 46 3.74 -2.11 22.96
C LYS A 46 3.89 -3.35 22.09
N GLU A 47 3.63 -4.54 22.63
CA GLU A 47 3.69 -5.78 21.85
C GLU A 47 2.73 -5.75 20.66
N LYS A 48 1.49 -5.28 20.87
CA LYS A 48 0.50 -5.14 19.79
C LYS A 48 0.95 -4.14 18.73
N ILE A 49 1.55 -3.02 19.14
CA ILE A 49 2.07 -2.00 18.21
C ILE A 49 3.23 -2.58 17.39
N VAL A 50 4.17 -3.30 18.01
CA VAL A 50 5.29 -3.95 17.33
C VAL A 50 4.80 -4.96 16.30
N ASP A 51 3.84 -5.81 16.65
CA ASP A 51 3.26 -6.78 15.72
C ASP A 51 2.55 -6.10 14.54
N LYS A 52 1.87 -4.99 14.79
CA LYS A 52 1.22 -4.20 13.73
C LYS A 52 2.24 -3.53 12.83
N ASN A 53 3.32 -3.01 13.40
CA ASN A 53 4.41 -2.38 12.66
C ASN A 53 5.14 -3.37 11.76
N ARG A 54 5.40 -4.60 12.24
CA ARG A 54 5.96 -5.67 11.41
C ARG A 54 5.11 -5.95 10.17
N ARG A 55 3.78 -6.01 10.31
CA ARG A 55 2.87 -6.21 9.17
C ARG A 55 2.85 -5.01 8.21
N ARG A 56 3.00 -3.79 8.73
CA ARG A 56 3.12 -2.57 7.91
C ARG A 56 4.40 -2.60 7.08
N GLU A 57 5.53 -3.03 7.65
CA GLU A 57 6.79 -3.19 6.92
C GLU A 57 6.66 -4.21 5.78
N GLU A 58 6.05 -5.37 6.06
CA GLU A 58 5.75 -6.39 5.06
C GLU A 58 4.86 -5.82 3.93
N ALA A 59 3.81 -5.05 4.29
CA ALA A 59 2.92 -4.39 3.33
C ALA A 59 3.64 -3.35 2.46
N ILE A 60 4.49 -2.50 3.07
CA ILE A 60 5.31 -1.51 2.34
C ILE A 60 6.23 -2.22 1.34
N SER A 61 6.85 -3.32 1.74
CA SER A 61 7.71 -4.10 0.84
C SER A 61 6.93 -4.65 -0.36
N GLY A 62 5.70 -5.16 -0.13
CA GLY A 62 4.81 -5.62 -1.19
C GLY A 62 4.42 -4.49 -2.16
N MET A 63 3.92 -3.37 -1.62
CA MET A 63 3.55 -2.21 -2.44
C MET A 63 4.73 -1.65 -3.24
N ARG A 64 5.94 -1.61 -2.66
CA ARG A 64 7.16 -1.18 -3.38
C ARG A 64 7.53 -2.12 -4.54
N ALA A 65 7.29 -3.42 -4.38
CA ALA A 65 7.49 -4.38 -5.47
C ALA A 65 6.45 -4.15 -6.58
N GLU A 66 5.18 -3.98 -6.22
CA GLU A 66 4.10 -3.69 -7.17
C GLU A 66 4.32 -2.38 -7.93
N ILE A 67 4.70 -1.30 -7.25
CA ILE A 67 5.06 -0.01 -7.87
C ILE A 67 6.14 -0.21 -8.93
N LYS A 68 7.15 -1.04 -8.65
CA LYS A 68 8.26 -1.28 -9.57
C LYS A 68 7.80 -2.02 -10.83
N ASP A 69 6.89 -2.97 -10.68
CA ASP A 69 6.36 -3.74 -11.80
C ASP A 69 5.39 -2.90 -12.63
N GLU A 70 4.48 -2.15 -12.00
CA GLU A 70 3.59 -1.20 -12.68
C GLU A 70 4.37 -0.09 -13.42
N ALA A 71 5.44 0.43 -12.83
CA ALA A 71 6.30 1.43 -13.47
C ALA A 71 7.11 0.86 -14.66
N ARG A 72 7.33 -0.46 -14.72
CA ARG A 72 7.93 -1.13 -15.87
C ARG A 72 6.91 -1.33 -16.98
N ASP A 73 5.69 -1.70 -16.62
CA ASP A 73 4.57 -1.87 -17.55
C ASP A 73 4.18 -0.55 -18.22
N GLN A 74 4.23 0.58 -17.51
CA GLN A 74 3.97 1.91 -18.10
C GLN A 74 5.06 2.38 -19.08
N LYS A 75 6.27 1.79 -19.05
CA LYS A 75 7.40 2.17 -19.93
C LYS A 75 7.52 1.31 -21.19
N GLN A 76 6.67 0.29 -21.35
CA GLN A 76 6.63 -0.57 -22.55
C GLN A 76 5.51 -0.13 -23.49
#